data_AF-A0A2Z2K9K1-F1
#
_entry.id   AF-A0A2Z2K9K1-F1
#
_cell.length_a   1.000
_cell.length_b   1.000
_cell.length_c   1.000
_cell.angle_alpha   90.00
_cell.angle_beta   90.00
_cell.angle_gamma   90.00
#
_symmetry.space_group_name_H-M   'P 1'
#
loop_
_entity.id
_entity.type
_entity.pdbx_description
1 polymer ?
#
loop_
_entity_poly.entity_id
_entity_poly.type
_entity_poly.pdbx_seq_one_letter_code
_entity_poly.pdbx_strand_id
1 'polypeptide(L)'
;MDMKLYEEYPRVAASAEALGFKYEDVKVMIQAIEEDQICVDSLGSRSMYEIGLKQLIVRMDTDRDNFPQAVVNLFNEGSETIREKIGVRTIPVLLALFFKFQLYDGYEFP
;
A
#
# COMPACT_ATOMS: atom_id res chain seq x y z
N MET A 1 -20.00 -0.97 -2.11
CA MET A 1 -19.68 0.46 -2.16
C MET A 1 -19.63 1.04 -0.76
N ASP A 2 -18.44 1.02 -0.18
CA ASP A 2 -18.13 1.72 1.07
C ASP A 2 -18.02 3.23 0.79
N MET A 3 -19.05 4.00 1.13
CA MET A 3 -19.09 5.43 0.79
C MET A 3 -17.93 6.22 1.41
N LYS A 4 -17.46 5.84 2.61
CA LYS A 4 -16.36 6.55 3.28
C LYS A 4 -15.04 6.37 2.54
N LEU A 5 -14.78 5.17 2.03
CA LEU A 5 -13.59 4.89 1.24
C LEU A 5 -13.47 5.81 0.00
N TYR A 6 -14.57 6.01 -0.71
CA TYR A 6 -14.61 6.86 -1.91
C TYR A 6 -14.57 8.37 -1.58
N GLU A 7 -15.05 8.78 -0.41
CA GLU A 7 -14.99 10.17 0.03
C GLU A 7 -13.58 10.58 0.50
N GLU A 8 -12.93 9.73 1.30
CA GLU A 8 -11.65 10.07 1.94
C GLU A 8 -10.41 9.64 1.14
N TYR A 9 -10.53 8.58 0.34
CA TYR A 9 -9.43 8.00 -0.45
C TYR A 9 -9.84 7.74 -1.92
N PRO A 10 -10.40 8.76 -2.62
CA PRO A 10 -11.02 8.58 -3.93
C PRO A 10 -10.07 8.00 -4.99
N ARG A 11 -8.75 8.23 -4.88
CA ARG A 11 -7.81 7.81 -5.93
C ARG A 11 -7.48 6.32 -5.87
N VAL A 12 -7.66 5.68 -4.71
CA VAL A 12 -7.38 4.26 -4.49
C VAL A 12 -8.65 3.43 -4.28
N ALA A 13 -9.76 4.06 -3.90
CA ALA A 13 -11.02 3.43 -3.53
C ALA A 13 -11.46 2.28 -4.45
N ALA A 14 -11.57 2.53 -5.76
CA ALA A 14 -12.07 1.52 -6.69
C ALA A 14 -11.15 0.29 -6.80
N SER A 15 -9.82 0.49 -6.77
CA SER A 15 -8.85 -0.60 -6.86
C SER A 15 -8.76 -1.38 -5.55
N ALA A 16 -8.86 -0.69 -4.41
CA ALA A 16 -8.94 -1.30 -3.09
C ALA A 16 -10.22 -2.15 -2.95
N GLU A 17 -11.38 -1.60 -3.30
CA GLU A 17 -12.65 -2.32 -3.21
C GLU A 17 -12.67 -3.56 -4.12
N ALA A 18 -12.09 -3.47 -5.32
CA ALA A 18 -12.01 -4.60 -6.25
C ALA A 18 -11.23 -5.81 -5.70
N LEU A 19 -10.30 -5.59 -4.77
CA LEU A 19 -9.49 -6.63 -4.12
C LEU A 19 -9.93 -6.91 -2.67
N GLY A 20 -11.09 -6.38 -2.27
CA GLY A 20 -11.73 -6.67 -0.99
C GLY A 20 -11.28 -5.80 0.20
N PHE A 21 -10.44 -4.79 -0.02
CA PHE A 21 -10.03 -3.87 1.03
C PHE A 21 -11.19 -2.95 1.45
N LYS A 22 -11.26 -2.68 2.75
CA LYS A 22 -12.23 -1.79 3.40
C LYS A 22 -11.60 -0.42 3.69
N TYR A 23 -12.43 0.55 4.06
CA TYR A 23 -11.99 1.87 4.51
C TYR A 23 -10.87 1.81 5.56
N GLU A 24 -11.02 0.98 6.60
CA GLU A 24 -10.03 0.92 7.69
C GLU A 24 -8.69 0.36 7.23
N ASP A 25 -8.67 -0.60 6.29
CA ASP A 25 -7.43 -1.16 5.74
C ASP A 25 -6.65 -0.07 4.98
N VAL A 26 -7.35 0.66 4.12
CA VAL A 26 -6.76 1.75 3.32
C VAL A 26 -6.29 2.89 4.22
N LYS A 27 -7.07 3.24 5.24
CA LYS A 27 -6.69 4.24 6.23
C LYS A 27 -5.40 3.88 6.94
N VAL A 28 -5.28 2.65 7.43
CA VAL A 28 -4.06 2.17 8.11
C VAL A 28 -2.85 2.21 7.17
N MET A 29 -3.01 1.79 5.91
CA MET A 29 -1.94 1.83 4.92
C MET A 29 -1.53 3.27 4.58
N ILE A 30 -2.49 4.19 4.40
CA ILE A 30 -2.19 5.60 4.15
C ILE A 30 -1.49 6.25 5.34
N GLN A 31 -1.94 5.97 6.57
CA GLN A 31 -1.27 6.47 7.78
C GLN A 31 0.18 5.99 7.86
N ALA A 32 0.45 4.72 7.57
CA ALA A 32 1.83 4.20 7.54
C ALA A 32 2.70 4.93 6.48
N ILE A 33 2.13 5.28 5.32
CA ILE A 33 2.82 6.05 4.28
C ILE A 33 3.05 7.51 4.72
N GLU A 34 2.08 8.11 5.43
CA GLU A 34 2.16 9.49 5.95
C GLU A 34 3.20 9.63 7.08
N GLU A 35 3.40 8.57 7.87
CA GLU A 35 4.36 8.53 8.97
C GLU A 35 5.80 8.19 8.50
N ASP A 36 5.98 7.69 7.27
CA ASP A 36 7.28 7.36 6.70
C ASP A 36 7.93 8.59 6.02
N GLN A 37 9.07 9.06 6.57
CA GLN A 37 9.74 10.26 6.07
C GLN A 37 10.21 10.15 4.61
N ILE A 38 10.58 8.96 4.14
CA ILE A 38 11.01 8.76 2.75
C ILE A 38 9.81 8.96 1.83
N CYS A 39 8.64 8.46 2.20
CA CYS A 39 7.40 8.72 1.47
C CYS A 39 7.04 10.21 1.47
N VAL A 40 7.14 10.88 2.61
CA VAL A 40 6.87 12.32 2.74
C VAL A 40 7.76 13.13 1.80
N ASP A 41 9.07 12.89 1.82
CA ASP A 41 10.06 13.63 1.02
C ASP A 41 9.93 13.32 -0.49
N SER A 42 9.59 12.08 -0.86
CA SER A 42 9.58 11.63 -2.26
C SER A 42 8.25 11.85 -2.99
N LEU A 43 7.12 11.76 -2.29
CA LEU A 43 5.78 11.85 -2.88
C LEU A 43 5.09 13.19 -2.60
N GLY A 44 5.45 13.86 -1.50
CA GLY A 44 5.15 15.27 -1.24
C GLY A 44 3.68 15.65 -1.02
N SER A 45 2.73 14.72 -1.18
CA SER A 45 1.31 14.99 -0.92
C SER A 45 0.49 13.72 -0.70
N ARG A 46 -0.61 13.87 0.05
CA ARG A 46 -1.57 12.78 0.30
C ARG A 46 -2.13 12.16 -0.99
N SER A 47 -2.40 12.97 -2.00
CA SER A 47 -2.85 12.48 -3.31
C SER A 47 -1.86 11.52 -3.96
N MET A 48 -0.55 11.77 -3.77
CA MET A 48 0.50 10.89 -4.29
C MET A 48 0.65 9.62 -3.45
N TYR A 49 0.38 9.67 -2.15
CA TYR A 49 0.31 8.47 -1.30
C TYR A 49 -0.80 7.53 -1.79
N GLU A 50 -2.00 8.06 -2.07
CA GLU A 50 -3.10 7.26 -2.61
C GLU A 50 -2.76 6.64 -3.98
N ILE A 51 -2.13 7.41 -4.87
CA ILE A 51 -1.73 6.91 -6.20
C ILE A 51 -0.67 5.82 -6.07
N GLY A 52 0.32 6.00 -5.19
CA GLY A 52 1.34 5.00 -4.92
C GLY A 52 0.75 3.72 -4.33
N LEU A 53 -0.14 3.84 -3.34
CA LEU A 53 -0.85 2.71 -2.75
C LEU A 53 -1.70 1.97 -3.80
N LYS A 54 -2.45 2.71 -4.63
CA LYS A 54 -3.19 2.11 -5.75
C LYS A 54 -2.27 1.34 -6.70
N GLN A 55 -1.14 1.92 -7.08
CA GLN A 55 -0.20 1.26 -7.98
C GLN A 55 0.35 -0.03 -7.38
N LEU A 56 0.64 -0.02 -6.07
CA LEU A 56 1.11 -1.21 -5.37
C LEU A 56 0.01 -2.29 -5.34
N ILE A 57 -1.20 -1.95 -4.89
CA ILE A 57 -2.37 -2.83 -4.83
C ILE A 57 -2.64 -3.49 -6.19
N VAL A 58 -2.75 -2.70 -7.26
CA VAL A 58 -3.06 -3.21 -8.60
C VAL A 58 -1.96 -4.11 -9.15
N ARG A 59 -0.69 -3.79 -8.89
CA ARG A 59 0.43 -4.57 -9.45
C ARG A 59 0.72 -5.85 -8.68
N MET A 60 0.41 -5.87 -7.39
CA MET A 60 0.51 -7.08 -6.59
C MET A 60 -0.61 -8.06 -6.88
N ASP A 61 -1.78 -7.56 -7.31
CA ASP A 61 -2.92 -8.35 -7.77
C ASP A 61 -3.25 -9.51 -6.83
N THR A 62 -3.37 -9.18 -5.55
CA THR A 62 -3.66 -10.13 -4.48
C THR A 62 -4.77 -9.58 -3.60
N ASP A 63 -5.56 -10.49 -3.03
CA ASP A 63 -6.65 -10.11 -2.15
C ASP A 63 -6.13 -9.47 -0.84
N ARG A 64 -7.06 -8.81 -0.15
CA ARG A 64 -6.83 -8.16 1.14
C ARG A 64 -6.06 -9.02 2.14
N ASP A 65 -6.43 -10.29 2.29
CA ASP A 65 -5.92 -11.13 3.38
C ASP A 65 -4.48 -11.60 3.08
N ASN A 66 -4.13 -11.76 1.81
CA ASN A 66 -2.79 -12.15 1.38
C ASN A 66 -1.84 -10.96 1.14
N PHE A 67 -2.37 -9.74 1.03
CA PHE A 67 -1.59 -8.54 0.68
C PHE A 67 -0.42 -8.23 1.64
N PRO A 68 -0.55 -8.31 2.98
CA PRO A 68 0.56 -8.02 3.89
C PRO A 68 1.74 -8.96 3.65
N GLN A 69 1.48 -10.25 3.51
CA GLN A 69 2.51 -11.24 3.24
C GLN A 69 3.15 -11.03 1.86
N ALA A 70 2.35 -10.68 0.85
CA ALA A 70 2.88 -10.38 -0.47
C ALA A 70 3.81 -9.15 -0.46
N VAL A 71 3.53 -8.14 0.36
CA VAL A 71 4.41 -6.96 0.53
C VAL A 71 5.75 -7.38 1.14
N VAL A 72 5.70 -8.21 2.19
CA VAL A 72 6.89 -8.75 2.84
C VAL A 72 7.72 -9.61 1.89
N ASN A 73 7.08 -10.48 1.13
CA ASN A 73 7.76 -11.34 0.15
C ASN A 73 8.42 -10.49 -0.93
N LEU A 74 7.70 -9.53 -1.52
CA LEU A 74 8.22 -8.67 -2.58
C LEU A 74 9.46 -7.88 -2.14
N PHE A 75 9.47 -7.34 -0.92
CA PHE A 75 10.63 -6.63 -0.40
C PHE A 75 11.89 -7.52 -0.32
N ASN A 76 11.71 -8.82 -0.07
CA ASN A 76 12.81 -9.78 0.03
C ASN A 76 13.29 -10.34 -1.34
N GLU A 77 12.60 -10.04 -2.45
CA GLU A 77 12.98 -10.54 -3.80
C GLU A 77 14.15 -9.77 -4.45
N GLY A 78 14.66 -8.72 -3.79
CA GLY A 78 15.79 -7.93 -4.27
C GLY A 78 15.41 -6.75 -5.16
N SER A 79 16.33 -5.78 -5.27
CA SER A 79 16.00 -4.43 -5.78
C SER A 79 15.67 -4.35 -7.27
N GLU A 80 16.21 -5.23 -8.11
CA GLU A 80 15.90 -5.25 -9.56
C GLU A 80 14.48 -5.77 -9.79
N THR A 81 14.13 -6.91 -9.19
CA THR A 81 12.79 -7.51 -9.23
C THR A 81 11.70 -6.55 -8.76
N ILE A 82 11.95 -5.83 -7.66
CA ILE A 82 11.01 -4.83 -7.14
C ILE A 82 10.75 -3.73 -8.17
N ARG A 83 11.81 -3.20 -8.81
CA ARG A 83 11.69 -2.13 -9.80
C ARG A 83 10.88 -2.57 -11.02
N GLU A 84 11.06 -3.81 -11.46
CA GLU A 84 10.32 -4.37 -12.58
C GLU A 84 8.85 -4.58 -12.24
N LYS A 85 8.57 -5.16 -11.06
CA LYS A 85 7.21 -5.49 -10.63
C LYS A 85 6.37 -4.25 -10.31
N ILE A 86 6.91 -3.32 -9.52
CA ILE A 86 6.14 -2.20 -8.98
C ILE A 86 6.58 -0.82 -9.45
N GLY A 87 7.65 -0.71 -10.21
CA GLY A 87 8.19 0.57 -10.67
C GLY A 87 8.86 1.37 -9.55
N VAL A 88 9.88 2.16 -9.92
CA VAL A 88 10.74 2.90 -8.98
C VAL A 88 9.94 3.84 -8.06
N ARG A 89 8.90 4.51 -8.58
CA ARG A 89 8.11 5.49 -7.82
C ARG A 89 7.24 4.87 -6.73
N THR A 90 7.03 3.56 -6.74
CA THR A 90 6.20 2.84 -5.77
C THR A 90 7.04 2.23 -4.64
N ILE A 91 8.37 2.23 -4.78
CA ILE A 91 9.30 1.66 -3.79
C ILE A 91 9.17 2.31 -2.42
N PRO A 92 9.04 3.65 -2.28
CA PRO A 92 8.83 4.26 -0.97
C PRO A 92 7.58 3.69 -0.27
N VAL A 93 6.48 3.55 -1.01
CA VAL A 93 5.23 2.97 -0.49
C VAL A 93 5.42 1.52 -0.05
N LEU A 94 6.11 0.71 -0.86
CA LEU A 94 6.44 -0.67 -0.50
C LEU A 94 7.23 -0.71 0.82
N LEU A 95 8.23 0.15 0.99
CA LEU A 95 9.08 0.21 2.17
C LEU A 95 8.28 0.57 3.44
N ALA A 96 7.43 1.60 3.35
CA ALA A 96 6.58 2.01 4.48
C ALA A 96 5.65 0.89 4.93
N LEU A 97 5.01 0.20 3.98
CA LEU A 97 4.12 -0.91 4.29
C LEU A 97 4.87 -2.16 4.75
N PHE A 98 6.06 -2.41 4.21
CA PHE A 98 6.93 -3.49 4.69
C PHE A 98 7.22 -3.34 6.18
N PHE A 99 7.65 -2.15 6.63
CA PHE A 99 7.89 -1.92 8.05
C PHE A 99 6.61 -2.01 8.88
N LYS A 100 5.48 -1.53 8.34
CA LYS A 100 4.18 -1.65 9.00
C LYS A 100 3.78 -3.10 9.24
N PHE A 101 3.96 -3.98 8.26
CA PHE A 101 3.52 -5.38 8.34
C PHE A 101 4.54 -6.30 9.01
N GLN A 102 5.85 -6.05 8.84
CA GLN A 102 6.89 -6.88 9.44
C GLN A 102 6.95 -6.76 10.97
N LEU A 103 6.59 -5.60 11.54
CA LEU A 103 6.59 -5.40 12.98
C LEU A 103 5.53 -6.24 13.73
N TYR A 104 4.65 -6.92 13.00
CA TYR A 104 3.61 -7.78 13.54
C TYR A 104 3.65 -9.13 12.81
N ASP A 105 4.43 -10.07 13.33
CA ASP A 105 4.43 -11.46 12.87
C ASP A 105 2.99 -12.01 12.97
N GLY A 106 2.32 -12.21 11.83
CA GLY A 106 0.86 -12.48 11.77
C GLY A 106 -0.04 -11.25 11.70
N TYR A 107 0.39 -10.14 11.07
CA TYR A 107 -0.47 -8.97 10.85
C TYR A 107 -1.75 -9.35 10.12
N GLU A 108 -2.88 -9.20 10.81
CA GLU A 108 -4.21 -9.25 10.22
C GLU A 108 -4.76 -7.84 10.15
N PHE A 109 -5.35 -7.51 9.01
CA PHE A 109 -6.10 -6.26 8.90
C PHE A 109 -7.28 -6.29 9.90
N PRO A 110 -7.58 -5.15 10.56
CA PRO A 110 -8.62 -5.04 11.59
C PRO A 110 -10.04 -5.36 11.08
#